data_AF-A0A6S6WUC3-F1
#
_entry.id   AF-A0A6S6WUC3-F1
#
_cell.length_a   1.000
_cell.length_b   1.000
_cell.length_c   1.000
_cell.angle_alpha   90.00
_cell.angle_beta   90.00
_cell.angle_gamma   90.00
#
_symmetry.space_group_name_H-M   'P 1'
#
loop_
_entity.id
_entity.type
_entity.pdbx_description
1 polymer ?
#
loop_
_entity_poly.entity_id
_entity_poly.type
_entity_poly.pdbx_seq_one_letter_code
_entity_poly.pdbx_strand_id
1 'polypeptide(L)'
;MDRTVIQAVVMLIFGNNVAILSDSMIKLLGSHDAPFMFAFMRQLSALVLLLPFMLWLRKPLKPSQLRWHMVRSHIWLIGSLCMVLSLTTLPLATANAVFYAAPLLTVILAVLFFRERVSFLALMASVLGLCGVLVIVNPGEVNGFVVAALVVAFSLAVNNLLIKKLPAHHGVLETLFYTSVFALPLGAIGALLEGASWNWQMLGLALGSSVFVLVYAATCVFAYRAAQSNVVSSAEYTGLVGAVVVGIIFFAEQPEMRFYIGATLIIVPLVLLTTLQRERPA
;
A
#
# COMPACT_ATOMS: atom_id res chain seq x y z
N MET A 1 20.15 -4.68 -16.41
CA MET A 1 19.42 -4.04 -15.30
C MET A 1 20.43 -3.75 -14.20
N ASP A 2 20.49 -2.52 -13.69
CA ASP A 2 21.45 -2.16 -12.63
C ASP A 2 21.21 -3.00 -11.37
N ARG A 3 22.31 -3.37 -10.67
CA ARG A 3 22.24 -4.17 -9.43
C ARG A 3 21.28 -3.57 -8.40
N THR A 4 21.24 -2.24 -8.30
CA THR A 4 20.36 -1.49 -7.41
C THR A 4 18.88 -1.68 -7.75
N VAL A 5 18.54 -1.77 -9.04
CA VAL A 5 17.15 -1.97 -9.49
C VAL A 5 16.69 -3.40 -9.18
N ILE A 6 17.58 -4.39 -9.35
CA ILE A 6 17.28 -5.78 -8.97
C ILE A 6 17.02 -5.87 -7.47
N GLN A 7 17.87 -5.26 -6.65
CA GLN A 7 17.69 -5.21 -5.21
C GLN A 7 16.36 -4.54 -4.82
N ALA A 8 16.01 -3.43 -5.46
CA ALA A 8 14.75 -2.74 -5.25
C ALA A 8 13.54 -3.63 -5.54
N VAL A 9 13.52 -4.32 -6.67
CA VAL A 9 12.44 -5.25 -7.06
C VAL A 9 12.32 -6.40 -6.05
N VAL A 10 13.44 -7.03 -5.69
CA VAL A 10 13.45 -8.15 -4.72
C VAL A 10 12.96 -7.71 -3.34
N MET A 11 13.42 -6.55 -2.86
CA MET A 11 12.95 -5.99 -1.60
C MET A 11 11.46 -5.68 -1.63
N LEU A 12 10.94 -5.18 -2.75
CA LEU A 12 9.52 -4.86 -2.88
C LEU A 12 8.65 -6.12 -2.91
N ILE A 13 9.08 -7.19 -3.59
CA ILE A 13 8.41 -8.51 -3.53
C ILE A 13 8.31 -8.99 -2.08
N PHE A 14 9.42 -8.92 -1.34
CA PHE A 14 9.44 -9.30 0.08
C PHE A 14 8.50 -8.42 0.90
N GLY A 15 8.65 -7.10 0.82
CA GLY A 15 7.86 -6.15 1.60
C GLY A 15 6.36 -6.28 1.33
N ASN A 16 5.97 -6.56 0.09
CA ASN A 16 4.58 -6.72 -0.29
C ASN A 16 3.95 -8.01 0.27
N ASN A 17 4.70 -9.12 0.34
CA ASN A 17 4.23 -10.31 1.05
C ASN A 17 4.13 -10.08 2.57
N VAL A 18 5.04 -9.28 3.13
CA VAL A 18 4.96 -8.85 4.53
C VAL A 18 3.74 -7.96 4.76
N ALA A 19 3.35 -7.12 3.80
CA ALA A 19 2.15 -6.28 3.89
C ALA A 19 0.87 -7.12 4.11
N ILE A 20 0.77 -8.30 3.49
CA ILE A 20 -0.36 -9.21 3.69
C ILE A 20 -0.51 -9.65 5.15
N LEU A 21 0.59 -9.79 5.88
CA LEU A 21 0.54 -10.06 7.33
C LEU A 21 -0.04 -8.87 8.09
N SER A 22 0.26 -7.63 7.67
CA SER A 22 -0.36 -6.43 8.22
C SER A 22 -1.87 -6.42 7.98
N ASP A 23 -2.30 -6.72 6.75
CA ASP A 23 -3.70 -6.76 6.36
C ASP A 23 -4.46 -7.85 7.12
N SER A 24 -3.81 -8.98 7.37
CA SER A 24 -4.37 -10.06 8.19
C SER A 24 -4.60 -9.63 9.64
N MET A 25 -3.71 -8.84 10.23
CA MET A 25 -3.92 -8.28 11.58
C MET A 25 -5.12 -7.34 11.63
N ILE A 26 -5.37 -6.61 10.55
CA ILE A 26 -6.53 -5.71 10.43
C ILE A 26 -7.81 -6.50 10.21
N LYS A 27 -7.74 -7.59 9.44
CA LYS A 27 -8.87 -8.50 9.21
C LYS A 27 -9.36 -9.18 10.50
N LEU A 28 -8.50 -9.31 11.51
CA LEU A 28 -8.86 -9.82 12.83
C LEU A 28 -9.68 -8.82 13.66
N LEU A 29 -9.81 -7.55 13.24
CA LEU A 29 -10.75 -6.61 13.85
C LEU A 29 -12.18 -7.01 13.53
N GLY A 30 -13.07 -6.85 14.50
CA GLY A 30 -14.50 -7.02 14.29
C GLY A 30 -15.06 -5.92 13.39
N SER A 31 -16.16 -6.22 12.70
CA SER A 31 -16.90 -5.25 11.87
C SER A 31 -17.47 -4.06 12.65
N HIS A 32 -17.56 -4.18 13.98
CA HIS A 32 -18.03 -3.14 14.90
C HIS A 32 -16.90 -2.40 15.62
N ASP A 33 -15.64 -2.77 15.36
CA ASP A 33 -14.52 -2.06 15.94
C ASP A 33 -14.41 -0.65 15.34
N ALA A 34 -13.82 0.24 16.12
CA ALA A 34 -13.71 1.66 15.87
C ALA A 34 -12.57 1.98 14.88
N PRO A 35 -12.84 2.16 13.56
CA PRO A 35 -11.80 2.30 12.54
C PRO A 35 -10.90 3.53 12.74
N PHE A 36 -11.44 4.65 13.24
CA PHE A 36 -10.62 5.84 13.46
C PHE A 36 -9.67 5.66 14.64
N MET A 37 -10.14 5.03 15.71
CA MET A 37 -9.34 4.66 16.87
C MET A 37 -8.25 3.65 16.48
N PHE A 38 -8.54 2.65 15.63
CA PHE A 38 -7.53 1.73 15.12
C PHE A 38 -6.46 2.45 14.29
N ALA A 39 -6.87 3.30 13.34
CA ALA A 39 -5.93 4.05 12.52
C ALA A 39 -5.03 4.97 13.36
N PHE A 40 -5.58 5.61 14.39
CA PHE A 40 -4.82 6.39 15.37
C PHE A 40 -3.80 5.52 16.10
N MET A 41 -4.23 4.40 16.68
CA MET A 41 -3.34 3.45 17.36
C MET A 41 -2.25 2.93 16.43
N ARG A 42 -2.54 2.74 15.14
CA ARG A 42 -1.56 2.33 14.14
C ARG A 42 -0.48 3.40 13.92
N GLN A 43 -0.86 4.68 13.82
CA GLN A 43 0.11 5.79 13.71
C GLN A 43 0.93 5.97 14.99
N LEU A 44 0.29 5.86 16.15
CA LEU A 44 0.98 5.91 17.44
C LEU A 44 1.99 4.76 17.55
N SER A 45 1.59 3.55 17.19
CA SER A 45 2.44 2.36 17.16
C SER A 45 3.63 2.55 16.22
N ALA A 46 3.39 3.09 15.02
CA ALA A 46 4.46 3.36 14.07
C ALA A 46 5.48 4.37 14.63
N LEU A 47 5.02 5.41 15.33
CA LEU A 47 5.90 6.37 15.99
C LEU A 47 6.70 5.74 17.12
N VAL A 48 6.06 4.95 17.99
CA VAL A 48 6.74 4.25 19.08
C VAL A 48 7.82 3.30 18.54
N LEU A 49 7.54 2.61 17.44
CA LEU A 49 8.51 1.72 16.78
C LEU A 49 9.67 2.49 16.13
N LEU A 50 9.41 3.65 15.53
CA LEU A 50 10.43 4.43 14.81
C LEU A 50 11.27 5.34 15.71
N LEU A 51 10.71 5.78 16.85
CA LEU A 51 11.34 6.77 17.74
C LEU A 51 12.71 6.32 18.27
N PRO A 52 12.93 5.08 18.75
CA PRO A 52 14.24 4.63 19.22
C PRO A 52 15.32 4.75 18.14
N PHE A 53 14.99 4.41 16.89
CA PHE A 53 15.91 4.51 15.76
C PHE A 53 16.23 5.97 15.41
N MET A 54 15.23 6.87 15.48
CA MET A 54 15.44 8.31 15.31
C MET A 54 16.38 8.89 16.35
N LEU A 55 16.17 8.54 17.63
CA LEU A 55 17.01 8.98 18.73
C LEU A 55 18.45 8.44 18.61
N TRP A 56 18.60 7.21 18.10
CA TRP A 56 19.92 6.62 17.87
C TRP A 56 20.70 7.30 16.74
N LEU A 57 20.01 7.71 15.65
CA LEU A 57 20.62 8.42 14.52
C LEU A 57 21.14 9.82 14.87
N ARG A 58 20.62 10.44 15.94
CA ARG A 58 20.98 11.80 16.42
C ARG A 58 20.98 12.88 15.33
N LYS A 59 20.19 12.70 14.28
CA LYS A 59 20.02 13.72 13.23
C LYS A 59 19.08 14.83 13.69
N PRO A 60 19.33 16.09 13.31
CA PRO A 60 18.41 17.17 13.62
C PRO A 60 17.07 16.94 12.91
N LEU A 61 15.98 16.90 13.67
CA LEU A 61 14.62 16.72 13.17
C LEU A 61 14.10 18.01 12.52
N LYS A 62 14.72 18.44 11.42
CA LYS A 62 14.30 19.60 10.63
C LYS A 62 13.78 19.10 9.27
N PRO A 63 12.48 18.86 9.11
CA PRO A 63 11.95 18.38 7.84
C PRO A 63 12.16 19.46 6.77
N SER A 64 12.97 19.15 5.76
CA SER A 64 12.99 19.94 4.53
C SER A 64 11.77 19.59 3.66
N GLN A 65 11.24 20.57 2.93
CA GLN A 65 10.03 20.43 2.10
C GLN A 65 8.82 19.84 2.83
N LEU A 66 8.53 20.38 4.02
CA LEU A 66 7.45 19.96 4.92
C LEU A 66 6.11 19.66 4.22
N ARG A 67 5.74 20.48 3.23
CA ARG A 67 4.51 20.30 2.43
C ARG A 67 4.35 18.87 1.87
N TRP A 68 5.42 18.24 1.39
CA TRP A 68 5.32 16.91 0.77
C TRP A 68 5.19 15.81 1.80
N HIS A 69 5.82 15.96 2.98
CA HIS A 69 5.60 15.06 4.10
C HIS A 69 4.17 15.15 4.62
N MET A 70 3.62 16.37 4.72
CA MET A 70 2.22 16.57 5.13
C MET A 70 1.23 16.00 4.11
N VAL A 71 1.36 16.30 2.82
CA VAL A 71 0.44 15.76 1.81
C VAL A 71 0.48 14.22 1.80
N ARG A 72 1.69 13.65 1.83
CA ARG A 72 1.89 12.20 1.90
C ARG A 72 1.24 11.60 3.17
N SER A 73 1.47 12.19 4.34
CA SER A 73 0.93 11.66 5.60
C SER A 73 -0.58 11.62 5.64
N HIS A 74 -1.24 12.63 5.08
CA HIS A 74 -2.70 12.71 5.08
C HIS A 74 -3.30 11.70 4.09
N ILE A 75 -2.72 11.57 2.89
CA ILE A 75 -3.15 10.53 1.93
C ILE A 75 -2.91 9.14 2.52
N TRP A 76 -1.78 8.93 3.21
CA TRP A 76 -1.49 7.67 3.91
C TRP A 76 -2.52 7.36 5.00
N LEU A 77 -2.94 8.36 5.79
CA LEU A 77 -3.95 8.20 6.83
C LEU A 77 -5.33 7.89 6.23
N ILE A 78 -5.75 8.59 5.18
CA ILE A 78 -7.02 8.34 4.48
C ILE A 78 -7.02 6.91 3.92
N GLY A 79 -5.94 6.52 3.23
CA GLY A 79 -5.75 5.15 2.76
C GLY A 79 -5.83 4.14 3.90
N SER A 80 -5.15 4.40 5.02
CA SER A 80 -5.20 3.55 6.23
C SER A 80 -6.61 3.35 6.75
N LEU A 81 -7.42 4.41 6.83
CA LEU A 81 -8.80 4.34 7.33
C LEU A 81 -9.68 3.51 6.39
N CYS A 82 -9.61 3.80 5.08
CA CYS A 82 -10.35 3.04 4.08
C CYS A 82 -9.91 1.57 3.99
N MET A 83 -8.65 1.29 4.31
CA MET A 83 -8.10 -0.06 4.38
C MET A 83 -8.71 -0.85 5.54
N VAL A 84 -8.84 -0.23 6.71
CA VAL A 84 -9.55 -0.84 7.85
C VAL A 84 -11.00 -1.12 7.49
N LEU A 85 -11.71 -0.13 6.95
CA LEU A 85 -13.12 -0.28 6.55
C LEU A 85 -13.32 -1.41 5.53
N SER A 86 -12.46 -1.50 4.51
CA SER A 86 -12.57 -2.54 3.49
C SER A 86 -12.21 -3.92 4.01
N LEU A 87 -11.10 -4.05 4.76
CA LEU A 87 -10.64 -5.35 5.24
C LEU A 87 -11.55 -5.97 6.31
N THR A 88 -12.17 -5.18 7.18
CA THR A 88 -13.07 -5.74 8.20
C THR A 88 -14.32 -6.40 7.60
N THR A 89 -14.68 -6.05 6.36
CA THR A 89 -15.91 -6.55 5.73
C THR A 89 -15.65 -7.44 4.51
N LEU A 90 -14.78 -7.01 3.60
CA LEU A 90 -14.49 -7.77 2.38
C LEU A 90 -13.56 -8.94 2.66
N PRO A 91 -13.66 -10.05 1.91
CA PRO A 91 -12.64 -11.09 1.93
C PRO A 91 -11.25 -10.51 1.67
N LEU A 92 -10.24 -11.00 2.38
CA LEU A 92 -8.85 -10.54 2.31
C LEU A 92 -8.32 -10.55 0.87
N ALA A 93 -8.57 -11.65 0.14
CA ALA A 93 -8.18 -11.78 -1.26
C ALA A 93 -8.85 -10.73 -2.15
N THR A 94 -10.16 -10.54 -1.99
CA THR A 94 -10.95 -9.57 -2.76
C THR A 94 -10.51 -8.14 -2.50
N ALA A 95 -10.34 -7.75 -1.22
CA ALA A 95 -9.86 -6.42 -0.86
C ALA A 95 -8.46 -6.15 -1.45
N ASN A 96 -7.53 -7.10 -1.29
CA ASN A 96 -6.18 -6.97 -1.82
C ASN A 96 -6.14 -6.91 -3.35
N ALA A 97 -6.96 -7.69 -4.05
CA ALA A 97 -7.09 -7.57 -5.50
C ALA A 97 -7.46 -6.16 -5.95
N VAL A 98 -8.35 -5.49 -5.22
CA VAL A 98 -8.69 -4.09 -5.47
C VAL A 98 -7.53 -3.17 -5.09
N PHE A 99 -6.83 -3.41 -3.97
CA PHE A 99 -5.65 -2.64 -3.58
C PHE A 99 -4.55 -2.70 -4.65
N TYR A 100 -4.39 -3.83 -5.33
CA TYR A 100 -3.45 -4.01 -6.43
C TYR A 100 -3.85 -3.30 -7.73
N ALA A 101 -4.96 -2.57 -7.74
CA ALA A 101 -5.15 -1.47 -8.70
C ALA A 101 -4.10 -0.36 -8.49
N ALA A 102 -3.51 -0.22 -7.30
CA ALA A 102 -2.50 0.79 -6.98
C ALA A 102 -1.33 0.79 -7.97
N PRO A 103 -0.59 -0.32 -8.18
CA PRO A 103 0.49 -0.35 -9.16
C PRO A 103 0.04 -0.06 -10.61
N LEU A 104 -1.20 -0.37 -11.00
CA LEU A 104 -1.75 0.01 -12.32
C LEU A 104 -1.97 1.53 -12.41
N LEU A 105 -2.60 2.10 -11.37
CA LEU A 105 -2.84 3.53 -11.24
C LEU A 105 -1.52 4.30 -11.16
N THR A 106 -0.52 3.77 -10.46
CA THR A 106 0.82 4.36 -10.37
C THR A 106 1.45 4.56 -11.73
N VAL A 107 1.32 3.58 -12.64
CA VAL A 107 1.85 3.70 -14.01
C VAL A 107 1.15 4.85 -14.77
N ILE A 108 -0.18 4.91 -14.71
CA ILE A 108 -0.98 5.94 -15.39
C ILE A 108 -0.67 7.32 -14.81
N LEU A 109 -0.68 7.46 -13.49
CA LEU A 109 -0.41 8.71 -12.77
C LEU A 109 1.05 9.17 -12.96
N ALA A 110 2.01 8.25 -13.09
CA ALA A 110 3.40 8.58 -13.39
C ALA A 110 3.55 9.27 -14.75
N VAL A 111 2.83 8.79 -15.77
CA VAL A 111 2.81 9.42 -17.10
C VAL A 111 2.17 10.82 -17.02
N LEU A 112 0.99 10.92 -16.38
CA LEU A 112 0.22 12.15 -16.34
C LEU A 112 0.87 13.27 -15.51
N PHE A 113 1.32 12.95 -14.30
CA PHE A 113 1.76 13.95 -13.32
C PHE A 113 3.28 14.06 -13.17
N PHE A 114 4.01 12.97 -13.45
CA PHE A 114 5.47 12.92 -13.32
C PHE A 114 6.20 12.90 -14.67
N ARG A 115 5.44 12.87 -15.78
CA ARG A 115 5.96 12.86 -17.16
C ARG A 115 6.98 11.74 -17.39
N GLU A 116 6.80 10.61 -16.72
CA GLU A 116 7.63 9.43 -16.94
C GLU A 116 7.38 8.86 -18.34
N ARG A 117 8.46 8.45 -19.01
CA ARG A 117 8.36 7.77 -20.31
C ARG A 117 8.05 6.30 -20.07
N VAL A 118 6.80 5.93 -20.25
CA VAL A 118 6.34 4.54 -20.10
C VAL A 118 6.04 3.96 -21.48
N SER A 119 6.40 2.70 -21.72
CA SER A 119 6.09 2.01 -22.97
C SER A 119 4.58 1.88 -23.17
N PHE A 120 4.12 1.98 -24.41
CA PHE A 120 2.70 1.77 -24.76
C PHE A 120 2.15 0.42 -24.25
N LEU A 121 2.97 -0.63 -24.34
CA LEU A 121 2.63 -1.97 -23.81
C LEU A 121 2.33 -1.93 -22.30
N ALA A 122 3.16 -1.24 -21.52
CA ALA A 122 2.94 -1.07 -20.08
C ALA A 122 1.63 -0.33 -19.77
N LEU A 123 1.30 0.70 -20.54
CA LEU A 123 0.03 1.42 -20.40
C LEU A 123 -1.17 0.52 -20.73
N MET A 124 -1.08 -0.29 -21.80
CA MET A 124 -2.13 -1.23 -22.18
C MET A 124 -2.35 -2.32 -21.12
N ALA A 125 -1.29 -2.87 -20.55
CA ALA A 125 -1.45 -3.82 -19.44
C ALA A 125 -2.05 -3.15 -18.20
N SER A 126 -1.70 -1.88 -17.92
CA SER A 126 -2.33 -1.14 -16.82
C SER A 126 -3.83 -0.99 -17.01
N VAL A 127 -4.28 -0.66 -18.23
CA VAL A 127 -5.71 -0.56 -18.57
C VAL A 127 -6.39 -1.93 -18.47
N LEU A 128 -5.78 -2.98 -19.01
CA LEU A 128 -6.35 -4.33 -18.97
C LEU A 128 -6.45 -4.86 -17.53
N GLY A 129 -5.44 -4.59 -16.69
CA GLY A 129 -5.50 -4.90 -15.27
C GLY A 129 -6.62 -4.15 -14.55
N LEU A 130 -6.91 -2.90 -14.92
CA LEU A 130 -8.01 -2.14 -14.33
C LEU A 130 -9.36 -2.74 -14.73
N CYS A 131 -9.49 -3.25 -15.95
CA CYS A 131 -10.65 -4.07 -16.33
C CYS A 131 -10.76 -5.33 -15.47
N GLY A 132 -9.63 -5.99 -15.17
CA GLY A 132 -9.59 -7.11 -14.23
C GLY A 132 -10.13 -6.74 -12.84
N VAL A 133 -9.71 -5.59 -12.29
CA VAL A 133 -10.22 -5.07 -11.02
C VAL A 133 -11.74 -4.84 -11.07
N LEU A 134 -12.26 -4.28 -12.18
CA LEU A 134 -13.70 -4.10 -12.36
C LEU A 134 -14.47 -5.44 -12.36
N VAL A 135 -13.90 -6.49 -12.95
CA VAL A 135 -14.49 -7.84 -12.92
C VAL A 135 -14.56 -8.39 -11.50
N ILE A 136 -13.51 -8.17 -10.69
CA ILE A 136 -13.46 -8.63 -9.28
C ILE A 136 -14.47 -7.88 -8.44
N VAL A 137 -14.54 -6.55 -8.60
CA VAL A 137 -15.43 -5.67 -7.85
C VAL A 137 -16.90 -5.95 -8.12
N ASN A 138 -17.22 -6.41 -9.34
CA ASN A 138 -18.59 -6.54 -9.85
C ASN A 138 -19.37 -5.20 -9.77
N PRO A 139 -19.45 -4.42 -10.86
CA PRO A 139 -20.06 -3.09 -10.85
C PRO A 139 -21.52 -3.05 -10.37
N GLY A 140 -22.25 -4.16 -10.50
CA GLY A 140 -23.63 -4.28 -10.04
C GLY A 140 -23.80 -4.41 -8.52
N GLU A 141 -22.72 -4.66 -7.77
CA GLU A 141 -22.73 -4.93 -6.33
C GLU A 141 -21.82 -3.96 -5.55
N VAL A 142 -21.48 -2.80 -6.15
CA VAL A 142 -20.59 -1.81 -5.51
C VAL A 142 -21.23 -1.27 -4.24
N ASN A 143 -20.55 -1.49 -3.11
CA ASN A 143 -20.91 -0.98 -1.80
C ASN A 143 -19.83 -0.02 -1.26
N GLY A 144 -20.08 0.58 -0.09
CA GLY A 144 -19.13 1.52 0.53
C GLY A 144 -17.75 0.93 0.83
N PHE A 145 -17.64 -0.37 1.09
CA PHE A 145 -16.37 -1.05 1.39
C PHE A 145 -15.52 -1.27 0.15
N VAL A 146 -16.16 -1.55 -0.99
CA VAL A 146 -15.50 -1.58 -2.30
C VAL A 146 -14.97 -0.19 -2.66
N VAL A 147 -15.76 0.86 -2.45
CA VAL A 147 -15.32 2.24 -2.68
C VAL A 147 -14.13 2.57 -1.78
N ALA A 148 -14.19 2.18 -0.49
CA ALA A 148 -13.06 2.32 0.42
C ALA A 148 -11.81 1.60 -0.14
N ALA A 149 -11.93 0.38 -0.66
CA ALA A 149 -10.81 -0.34 -1.25
C ALA A 149 -10.21 0.35 -2.49
N LEU A 150 -11.04 0.96 -3.34
CA LEU A 150 -10.56 1.78 -4.46
C LEU A 150 -9.82 3.04 -3.97
N VAL A 151 -10.28 3.65 -2.88
CA VAL A 151 -9.59 4.78 -2.23
C VAL A 151 -8.24 4.34 -1.66
N VAL A 152 -8.11 3.12 -1.13
CA VAL A 152 -6.82 2.54 -0.72
C VAL A 152 -5.89 2.46 -1.92
N ALA A 153 -6.36 1.87 -3.03
CA ALA A 153 -5.55 1.70 -4.23
C ALA A 153 -5.03 3.06 -4.77
N PHE A 154 -5.92 4.04 -4.85
CA PHE A 154 -5.56 5.39 -5.26
C PHE A 154 -4.58 6.06 -4.27
N SER A 155 -4.84 5.94 -2.97
CA SER A 155 -3.98 6.49 -1.92
C SER A 155 -2.57 5.90 -1.94
N LEU A 156 -2.44 4.59 -2.15
CA LEU A 156 -1.15 3.90 -2.31
C LEU A 156 -0.43 4.40 -3.56
N ALA A 157 -1.14 4.49 -4.69
CA ALA A 157 -0.55 4.92 -5.95
C ALA A 157 0.04 6.33 -5.86
N VAL A 158 -0.72 7.27 -5.28
CA VAL A 158 -0.27 8.65 -5.06
C VAL A 158 0.86 8.70 -4.04
N ASN A 159 0.78 7.97 -2.93
CA ASN A 159 1.85 7.91 -1.93
C ASN A 159 3.18 7.41 -2.51
N ASN A 160 3.12 6.38 -3.34
CA ASN A 160 4.28 5.80 -4.01
C ASN A 160 4.94 6.83 -4.94
N LEU A 161 4.15 7.58 -5.72
CA LEU A 161 4.69 8.64 -6.57
C LEU A 161 5.24 9.84 -5.80
N LEU A 162 4.60 10.20 -4.67
CA LEU A 162 5.07 11.28 -3.80
C LEU A 162 6.46 11.00 -3.21
N ILE A 163 6.91 9.74 -3.16
CA ILE A 163 8.29 9.39 -2.76
C ILE A 163 9.32 10.20 -3.57
N LYS A 164 9.06 10.41 -4.87
CA LYS A 164 9.96 11.13 -5.78
C LYS A 164 9.99 12.65 -5.55
N LYS A 165 8.99 13.19 -4.84
CA LYS A 165 8.95 14.61 -4.44
C LYS A 165 9.64 14.85 -3.09
N LEU A 166 9.93 13.80 -2.34
CA LEU A 166 10.59 13.92 -1.04
C LEU A 166 12.07 14.28 -1.22
N PRO A 167 12.66 14.99 -0.24
CA PRO A 167 14.08 15.31 -0.28
C PRO A 167 14.95 14.04 -0.33
N ALA A 168 15.88 13.98 -1.30
CA ALA A 168 16.74 12.81 -1.52
C ALA A 168 17.66 12.50 -0.32
N HIS A 169 18.03 13.51 0.47
CA HIS A 169 18.90 13.37 1.64
C HIS A 169 18.16 12.84 2.89
N HIS A 170 16.82 12.85 2.92
CA HIS A 170 16.07 12.20 3.98
C HIS A 170 16.13 10.69 3.78
N GLY A 171 16.61 9.96 4.77
CA GLY A 171 16.64 8.50 4.76
C GLY A 171 15.24 7.87 4.77
N VAL A 172 15.21 6.54 4.63
CA VAL A 172 13.97 5.76 4.69
C VAL A 172 13.27 5.95 6.03
N LEU A 173 14.01 5.79 7.14
CA LEU A 173 13.47 5.96 8.48
C LEU A 173 12.88 7.37 8.69
N GLU A 174 13.58 8.43 8.25
CA GLU A 174 13.12 9.83 8.39
C GLU A 174 11.81 10.04 7.63
N THR A 175 11.70 9.46 6.43
CA THR A 175 10.48 9.51 5.62
C THR A 175 9.30 8.85 6.32
N LEU A 176 9.48 7.66 6.89
CA LEU A 176 8.42 6.94 7.61
C LEU A 176 8.03 7.65 8.91
N PHE A 177 9.01 8.19 9.62
CA PHE A 177 8.79 8.92 10.87
C PHE A 177 7.96 10.17 10.62
N TYR A 178 8.35 11.02 9.65
CA TYR A 178 7.56 12.21 9.32
C TYR A 178 6.16 11.87 8.81
N THR A 179 6.01 10.80 8.02
CA THR A 179 4.69 10.32 7.58
C THR A 179 3.80 10.01 8.80
N SER A 180 4.35 9.34 9.82
CA SER A 180 3.59 8.98 11.03
C SER A 180 3.33 10.19 11.93
N VAL A 181 4.32 11.10 12.09
CA VAL A 181 4.19 12.31 12.91
C VAL A 181 3.10 13.22 12.38
N PHE A 182 3.08 13.47 11.07
CA PHE A 182 2.09 14.38 10.48
C PHE A 182 0.70 13.75 10.31
N ALA A 183 0.58 12.42 10.35
CA ALA A 183 -0.70 11.73 10.36
C ALA A 183 -1.33 11.68 11.77
N LEU A 184 -0.51 11.66 12.82
CA LEU A 184 -0.97 11.45 14.19
C LEU A 184 -2.04 12.45 14.67
N PRO A 185 -1.91 13.78 14.49
CA PRO A 185 -2.90 14.73 14.99
C PRO A 185 -4.29 14.52 14.39
N LEU A 186 -4.36 14.28 13.07
CA LEU A 186 -5.64 14.05 12.40
C LEU A 186 -6.22 12.68 12.77
N GLY A 187 -5.37 11.66 12.95
CA GLY A 187 -5.79 10.37 13.49
C GLY A 187 -6.38 10.51 14.91
N ALA A 188 -5.72 11.28 15.77
CA ALA A 188 -6.19 11.55 17.13
C ALA A 188 -7.53 12.28 17.14
N ILE A 189 -7.71 13.30 16.28
CA ILE A 189 -8.99 13.99 16.10
C ILE A 189 -10.07 12.99 15.67
N GLY A 190 -9.79 12.13 14.68
CA GLY A 190 -10.73 11.10 14.24
C GLY A 190 -11.14 10.15 15.36
N ALA A 191 -10.17 9.67 16.14
CA ALA A 191 -10.41 8.79 17.29
C ALA A 191 -11.25 9.48 18.39
N LEU A 192 -11.00 10.76 18.66
CA LEU A 192 -11.77 11.55 19.63
C LEU A 192 -13.21 11.78 19.17
N LEU A 193 -13.42 12.05 17.88
CA LEU A 193 -14.75 12.24 17.29
C LEU A 193 -15.55 10.95 17.25
N GLU A 194 -14.89 9.81 17.04
CA GLU A 194 -15.51 8.49 17.10
C GLU A 194 -15.93 8.11 18.53
N GLY A 195 -15.26 8.66 19.55
CA GLY A 195 -15.63 8.50 20.96
C GLY A 195 -15.40 7.07 21.50
N ALA A 196 -14.63 6.26 20.79
CA ALA A 196 -14.37 4.87 21.17
C ALA A 196 -13.46 4.75 22.40
N SER A 197 -13.75 3.76 23.25
CA SER A 197 -12.92 3.46 24.41
C SER A 197 -11.56 2.88 24.03
N TRP A 198 -10.56 3.07 24.90
CA TRP A 198 -9.24 2.48 24.71
C TRP A 198 -9.30 0.96 24.85
N ASN A 199 -8.87 0.25 23.80
CA ASN A 199 -8.84 -1.21 23.77
C ASN A 199 -7.39 -1.73 23.59
N TRP A 200 -6.91 -2.51 24.55
CA TRP A 200 -5.55 -3.07 24.53
C TRP A 200 -5.35 -4.19 23.50
N GLN A 201 -6.38 -4.98 23.20
CA GLN A 201 -6.31 -5.98 22.13
C GLN A 201 -6.18 -5.30 20.77
N MET A 202 -6.97 -4.24 20.56
CA MET A 202 -6.90 -3.42 19.35
C MET A 202 -5.52 -2.77 19.20
N LEU A 203 -4.93 -2.28 20.29
CA LEU A 203 -3.56 -1.76 20.28
C LEU A 203 -2.54 -2.85 19.90
N GLY A 204 -2.70 -4.08 20.41
CA GLY A 204 -1.84 -5.21 20.04
C GLY A 204 -1.88 -5.51 18.54
N LEU A 205 -3.07 -5.54 17.94
CA LEU A 205 -3.26 -5.70 16.50
C LEU A 205 -2.67 -4.52 15.71
N ALA A 206 -2.87 -3.29 16.19
CA ALA A 206 -2.32 -2.08 15.57
C ALA A 206 -0.78 -2.08 15.63
N LEU A 207 -0.18 -2.50 16.74
CA LEU A 207 1.27 -2.65 16.89
C LEU A 207 1.83 -3.70 15.91
N GLY A 208 1.22 -4.89 15.87
CA GLY A 208 1.61 -5.96 14.95
C GLY A 208 1.47 -5.55 13.49
N SER A 209 0.33 -4.95 13.12
CA SER A 209 0.09 -4.37 11.80
C SER A 209 1.13 -3.31 11.43
N SER A 210 1.49 -2.43 12.38
CA SER A 210 2.49 -1.37 12.17
C SER A 210 3.89 -1.91 11.91
N VAL A 211 4.31 -3.00 12.57
CA VAL A 211 5.61 -3.63 12.28
C VAL A 211 5.69 -4.04 10.81
N PHE A 212 4.70 -4.78 10.33
CA PHE A 212 4.68 -5.30 8.96
C PHE A 212 4.52 -4.19 7.92
N VAL A 213 3.64 -3.22 8.14
CA VAL A 213 3.42 -2.12 7.18
C VAL A 213 4.61 -1.17 7.11
N LEU A 214 5.37 -0.99 8.20
CA LEU A 214 6.60 -0.20 8.17
C LEU A 214 7.69 -0.87 7.33
N VAL A 215 7.80 -2.20 7.38
CA VAL A 215 8.71 -2.97 6.50
C VAL A 215 8.30 -2.77 5.05
N TYR A 216 7.02 -2.95 4.71
CA TYR A 216 6.51 -2.68 3.37
C TYR A 216 6.80 -1.24 2.92
N ALA A 217 6.43 -0.25 3.73
CA ALA A 217 6.63 1.16 3.40
C ALA A 217 8.12 1.50 3.21
N ALA A 218 9.02 0.90 3.99
CA ALA A 218 10.46 1.04 3.81
C ALA A 218 10.92 0.54 2.43
N THR A 219 10.44 -0.64 2.02
CA THR A 219 10.76 -1.22 0.71
C THR A 219 10.20 -0.37 -0.44
N CYS A 220 9.01 0.23 -0.29
CA CYS A 220 8.47 1.17 -1.26
C CYS A 220 9.36 2.42 -1.39
N VAL A 221 9.74 3.04 -0.27
CA VAL A 221 10.62 4.22 -0.29
C VAL A 221 11.94 3.93 -0.99
N PHE A 222 12.52 2.75 -0.74
CA PHE A 222 13.73 2.33 -1.44
C PHE A 222 13.49 2.12 -2.94
N ALA A 223 12.47 1.34 -3.31
CA ALA A 223 12.24 0.94 -4.69
C ALA A 223 11.85 2.11 -5.59
N TYR A 224 10.91 2.95 -5.17
CA TYR A 224 10.44 4.11 -5.96
C TYR A 224 11.47 5.24 -6.06
N ARG A 225 12.53 5.24 -5.23
CA ARG A 225 13.70 6.11 -5.42
C ARG A 225 14.72 5.52 -6.38
N ALA A 226 14.87 4.19 -6.38
CA ALA A 226 15.89 3.50 -7.15
C ALA A 226 15.55 3.36 -8.65
N ALA A 227 14.26 3.37 -9.02
CA ALA A 227 13.85 3.07 -10.40
C ALA A 227 12.58 3.82 -10.85
N GLN A 228 12.30 3.73 -12.16
CA GLN A 228 11.06 4.23 -12.76
C GLN A 228 9.85 3.45 -12.22
N SER A 229 8.70 4.14 -12.13
CA SER A 229 7.53 3.64 -11.42
C SER A 229 6.97 2.37 -12.09
N ASN A 230 7.04 2.29 -13.42
CA ASN A 230 6.60 1.12 -14.20
C ASN A 230 7.44 -0.14 -13.99
N VAL A 231 8.73 0.00 -13.65
CA VAL A 231 9.60 -1.15 -13.39
C VAL A 231 9.26 -1.74 -12.02
N VAL A 232 9.14 -0.89 -11.00
CA VAL A 232 8.92 -1.34 -9.62
C VAL A 232 7.48 -1.75 -9.34
N SER A 233 6.48 -1.10 -9.94
CA SER A 233 5.08 -1.40 -9.67
C SER A 233 4.68 -2.83 -10.05
N SER A 234 5.34 -3.42 -11.05
CA SER A 234 5.13 -4.83 -11.45
C SER A 234 5.51 -5.84 -10.36
N ALA A 235 6.43 -5.47 -9.46
CA ALA A 235 6.87 -6.33 -8.36
C ALA A 235 5.81 -6.44 -7.25
N GLU A 236 4.88 -5.48 -7.17
CA GLU A 236 3.83 -5.44 -6.15
C GLU A 236 2.73 -6.49 -6.41
N TYR A 237 2.65 -7.14 -7.57
CA TYR A 237 1.58 -8.12 -7.81
C TYR A 237 1.82 -9.46 -7.13
N THR A 238 3.03 -9.74 -6.64
CA THR A 238 3.34 -11.01 -5.97
C THR A 238 2.51 -11.24 -4.71
N GLY A 239 2.11 -10.16 -4.05
CA GLY A 239 1.32 -10.22 -2.83
C GLY A 239 -0.15 -10.48 -3.08
N LEU A 240 -0.66 -10.36 -4.33
CA LEU A 240 -2.00 -10.85 -4.66
C LEU A 240 -2.08 -12.37 -4.44
N VAL A 241 -1.02 -13.09 -4.86
CA VAL A 241 -0.90 -14.53 -4.60
C VAL A 241 -0.82 -14.80 -3.10
N GLY A 242 -0.02 -14.00 -2.38
CA GLY A 242 0.08 -14.06 -0.92
C GLY A 242 -1.27 -13.86 -0.22
N ALA A 243 -2.06 -12.87 -0.65
CA ALA A 243 -3.38 -12.56 -0.09
C ALA A 243 -4.37 -13.71 -0.26
N VAL A 244 -4.36 -14.38 -1.42
CA VAL A 244 -5.19 -15.56 -1.68
C VAL A 244 -4.78 -16.71 -0.76
N VAL A 245 -3.48 -17.01 -0.69
CA VAL A 245 -2.96 -18.10 0.15
C VAL A 245 -3.29 -17.85 1.62
N VAL A 246 -3.06 -16.64 2.11
CA VAL A 246 -3.34 -16.27 3.50
C VAL A 246 -4.85 -16.25 3.78
N GLY A 247 -5.68 -15.76 2.85
CA GLY A 247 -7.13 -15.77 2.95
C GLY A 247 -7.69 -17.19 3.08
N ILE A 248 -7.21 -18.12 2.25
CA ILE A 248 -7.63 -19.53 2.29
C ILE A 248 -7.17 -20.19 3.60
N ILE A 249 -5.90 -20.04 3.99
CA ILE A 249 -5.30 -20.77 5.12
C ILE A 249 -5.79 -20.24 6.47
N PHE A 250 -5.82 -18.91 6.65
CA PHE A 250 -6.08 -18.30 7.95
C PHE A 250 -7.53 -17.84 8.15
N PHE A 251 -8.25 -17.57 7.05
CA PHE A 251 -9.63 -17.04 7.12
C PHE A 251 -10.67 -17.97 6.47
N ALA A 252 -10.25 -19.11 5.93
CA ALA A 252 -11.11 -20.07 5.22
C ALA A 252 -11.93 -19.44 4.09
N GLU A 253 -11.42 -18.35 3.49
CA GLU A 253 -12.07 -17.62 2.42
C GLU A 253 -11.78 -18.30 1.08
N GLN A 254 -12.82 -18.70 0.35
CA GLN A 254 -12.69 -19.25 -0.99
C GLN A 254 -13.04 -18.17 -2.02
N PRO A 255 -12.08 -17.71 -2.83
CA PRO A 255 -12.38 -16.73 -3.87
C PRO A 255 -13.35 -17.30 -4.90
N GLU A 256 -14.31 -16.48 -5.34
CA GLU A 256 -15.27 -16.88 -6.37
C GLU A 256 -14.64 -16.95 -7.77
N MET A 257 -15.34 -17.56 -8.73
CA MET A 257 -14.91 -17.62 -10.13
C MET A 257 -14.57 -16.23 -10.72
N ARG A 258 -15.33 -15.20 -10.36
CA ARG A 258 -15.10 -13.80 -10.76
C ARG A 258 -13.72 -13.30 -10.35
N PHE A 259 -13.27 -13.68 -9.14
CA PHE A 259 -11.95 -13.34 -8.65
C PHE A 259 -10.87 -13.93 -9.55
N TYR A 260 -10.96 -15.22 -9.89
CA TYR A 260 -9.95 -15.86 -10.74
C TYR A 260 -9.89 -15.25 -12.14
N ILE A 261 -11.04 -14.95 -12.75
CA ILE A 261 -11.09 -14.28 -14.07
C ILE A 261 -10.42 -12.90 -13.97
N GLY A 262 -10.79 -12.08 -13.00
CA GLY A 262 -10.17 -10.76 -12.84
C GLY A 262 -8.69 -10.82 -12.49
N ALA A 263 -8.26 -11.77 -11.66
CA ALA A 263 -6.86 -11.98 -11.30
C ALA A 263 -6.01 -12.36 -12.52
N THR A 264 -6.55 -13.18 -13.45
CA THR A 264 -5.84 -13.48 -14.71
C THR A 264 -5.67 -12.24 -15.60
N LEU A 265 -6.69 -11.37 -15.67
CA LEU A 265 -6.61 -10.10 -16.40
C LEU A 265 -5.61 -9.12 -15.79
N ILE A 266 -5.34 -9.24 -14.48
CA ILE A 266 -4.31 -8.45 -13.80
C ILE A 266 -2.92 -9.05 -14.05
N ILE A 267 -2.72 -10.34 -13.75
CA ILE A 267 -1.39 -10.97 -13.68
C ILE A 267 -0.81 -11.25 -15.07
N VAL A 268 -1.60 -11.82 -16.00
CA VAL A 268 -1.07 -12.30 -17.29
C VAL A 268 -0.44 -11.19 -18.13
N PRO A 269 -1.08 -10.01 -18.30
CA PRO A 269 -0.49 -8.92 -19.08
C PRO A 269 0.84 -8.45 -18.48
N LEU A 270 0.97 -8.44 -17.15
CA LEU A 270 2.19 -8.01 -16.47
C LEU A 270 3.33 -9.02 -16.65
N VAL A 271 3.05 -10.32 -16.55
CA VAL A 271 4.03 -11.36 -16.85
C VAL A 271 4.49 -11.26 -18.30
N LEU A 272 3.56 -11.04 -19.24
CA LEU A 272 3.90 -10.83 -20.64
C LEU A 272 4.79 -9.58 -20.84
N LEU A 273 4.52 -8.49 -20.12
CA LEU A 273 5.38 -7.31 -20.19
C LEU A 273 6.80 -7.56 -19.71
N THR A 274 6.96 -8.24 -18.58
CA THR A 274 8.28 -8.49 -18.01
C THR A 274 9.11 -9.40 -18.93
N THR A 275 8.47 -10.36 -19.61
CA THR A 275 9.12 -11.23 -20.60
C THR A 275 9.51 -10.46 -21.86
N LEU A 276 8.59 -9.67 -22.44
CA LEU A 276 8.87 -8.86 -23.63
C LEU A 276 9.91 -7.76 -23.41
N GLN A 277 9.96 -7.17 -22.20
CA GLN A 277 10.98 -6.18 -21.84
C GLN A 277 12.37 -6.82 -21.65
N ARG A 278 12.44 -8.12 -21.35
CA ARG A 278 13.69 -8.86 -21.23
C ARG A 278 14.30 -9.19 -22.59
N GLU A 279 13.47 -9.28 -23.63
CA GLU A 279 13.88 -9.63 -24.99
C GLU A 279 14.33 -8.43 -25.85
N ARG A 280 14.01 -7.19 -25.45
CA ARG A 280 14.53 -6.00 -26.13
C ARG A 280 15.86 -5.57 -25.47
N PRO A 281 17.01 -5.72 -26.15
CA PRO A 281 18.25 -5.12 -25.68
C PRO A 281 18.07 -3.59 -25.63
N ALA A 282 18.56 -2.99 -24.55
CA ALA A 282 18.60 -1.54 -24.38
C ALA A 282 19.46 -0.86 -25.44
#